data_AF-A0AAD1BJ74-F1
#
_entry.id   AF-A0AAD1BJ74-F1
#
_cell.length_a   1.000
_cell.length_b   1.000
_cell.length_c   1.000
_cell.angle_alpha   90.00
_cell.angle_beta   90.00
_cell.angle_gamma   90.00
#
_symmetry.space_group_name_H-M   'P 1'
#
loop_
_entity.id
_entity.type
_entity.pdbx_description
1 polymer ?
#
loop_
_entity_poly.entity_id
_entity_poly.type
_entity_poly.pdbx_seq_one_letter_code
_entity_poly.pdbx_strand_id
1 'polypeptide(L)'
;MIGKCKAIAHGSNALEYIFREGKLGKTLLFHNLCGTTPKEIYEEMKMVSDYNTRCRNKFLRIEIGIAPQDEKRLSLASVRNLASNFAIRMGLANLNGWQ
;
A
#
# COMPACT_ATOMS: atom_id res chain seq x y z
N MET A 1 -15.99 0.24 9.37
CA MET A 1 -14.82 0.26 8.46
C MET A 1 -15.30 0.01 7.03
N ILE A 2 -14.80 0.75 6.05
CA ILE A 2 -15.16 0.58 4.63
C ILE A 2 -13.86 0.43 3.82
N GLY A 3 -13.73 -0.68 3.10
CA GLY A 3 -12.62 -0.91 2.17
C GLY A 3 -12.98 -0.51 0.75
N LYS A 4 -12.06 0.14 0.04
CA LYS A 4 -12.14 0.37 -1.41
C LYS A 4 -10.87 -0.15 -2.06
N CYS A 5 -11.00 -1.01 -3.06
CA CYS A 5 -9.88 -1.49 -3.88
C CYS A 5 -10.10 -1.04 -5.32
N LYS A 6 -9.10 -0.37 -5.91
CA LYS A 6 -9.16 0.11 -7.30
C LYS A 6 -7.83 -0.13 -8.00
N ALA A 7 -7.89 -0.68 -9.21
CA ALA A 7 -6.75 -0.71 -10.10
C ALA A 7 -6.51 0.68 -10.71
N ILE A 8 -5.26 1.13 -10.72
CA ILE A 8 -4.86 2.45 -11.21
C ILE A 8 -3.73 2.33 -12.25
N ALA A 9 -3.69 3.27 -13.20
CA ALA A 9 -2.65 3.34 -14.22
C ALA A 9 -1.45 4.22 -13.79
N HIS A 10 -1.71 5.29 -13.02
CA HIS A 10 -0.72 6.31 -12.66
C HIS A 10 -0.12 6.07 -11.27
N GLY A 11 0.63 4.98 -11.11
CA GLY A 11 1.27 4.61 -9.84
C GLY A 11 2.24 5.68 -9.31
N SER A 12 3.01 6.32 -10.20
CA SER A 12 3.93 7.42 -9.86
C SER A 12 3.22 8.59 -9.20
N ASN A 13 2.18 9.12 -9.84
CA ASN A 13 1.41 10.26 -9.32
C ASN A 13 0.72 9.92 -7.99
N ALA A 14 0.28 8.67 -7.83
CA ALA A 14 -0.29 8.20 -6.58
C ALA A 14 0.74 8.19 -5.45
N LEU A 15 1.96 7.70 -5.72
CA LEU A 15 3.07 7.73 -4.75
C LEU A 15 3.48 9.17 -4.42
N GLU A 16 3.62 10.05 -5.40
CA GLU A 16 3.90 11.47 -5.17
C GLU A 16 2.84 12.13 -4.28
N TYR A 17 1.56 11.86 -4.53
CA TYR A 17 0.47 12.39 -3.72
C TYR A 17 0.51 11.86 -2.29
N ILE A 18 0.78 10.57 -2.11
CA ILE A 18 0.89 9.89 -0.81
C ILE A 18 2.02 10.53 0.01
N PHE A 19 3.19 10.73 -0.59
CA PHE A 19 4.38 11.27 0.07
C PHE A 19 4.39 12.79 0.20
N ARG A 20 3.41 13.49 -0.39
CA ARG A 20 3.30 14.94 -0.23
C ARG A 20 3.14 15.30 1.24
N GLU A 21 3.79 16.38 1.65
CA GLU A 21 3.71 16.92 2.99
C GLU A 21 2.23 17.09 3.43
N GLY A 22 1.91 16.61 4.64
CA GLY A 22 0.55 16.66 5.19
C GLY A 22 -0.42 15.58 4.68
N LYS A 23 -0.03 14.71 3.73
CA LYS A 23 -0.85 13.56 3.29
C LYS A 23 -0.47 12.26 4.00
N LEU A 24 0.82 12.01 4.19
CA LEU A 24 1.31 10.93 5.04
C LEU A 24 1.63 11.48 6.44
N GLY A 25 0.70 11.38 7.38
CA GLY A 25 0.97 11.77 8.77
C GLY A 25 2.03 10.87 9.43
N LYS A 26 2.01 9.56 9.13
CA LYS A 26 3.00 8.56 9.57
C LYS A 26 3.09 7.44 8.53
N THR A 27 4.22 7.31 7.83
CA THR A 27 4.52 6.16 6.98
C THR A 27 4.58 4.90 7.84
N LEU A 28 3.70 3.94 7.57
CA LEU A 28 3.48 2.84 8.51
C LEU A 28 4.36 1.60 8.24
N LEU A 29 4.61 1.25 6.97
CA LEU A 29 5.38 0.07 6.58
C LEU A 29 5.72 0.08 5.07
N PHE A 30 6.95 -0.28 4.72
CA PHE A 30 7.31 -0.74 3.38
C PHE A 30 7.60 -2.24 3.47
N HIS A 31 7.10 -3.03 2.52
CA HIS A 31 7.30 -4.49 2.52
C HIS A 31 7.86 -4.91 1.16
N ASN A 32 9.01 -5.60 1.18
CA ASN A 32 9.78 -5.98 -0.02
C ASN A 32 10.11 -4.79 -0.93
N LEU A 33 10.36 -3.63 -0.34
CA LEU A 33 10.80 -2.41 -1.01
C LEU A 33 12.03 -1.86 -0.28
N CYS A 34 13.01 -1.40 -1.04
CA CYS A 34 14.22 -0.77 -0.52
C CYS A 34 14.16 0.76 -0.67
N GLY A 35 13.51 1.23 -1.72
CA GLY A 35 13.32 2.65 -2.02
C GLY A 35 12.63 3.40 -0.88
N THR A 36 13.07 4.63 -0.66
CA THR A 36 12.53 5.51 0.38
C THR A 36 11.84 6.73 -0.20
N THR A 37 12.08 7.02 -1.48
CA THR A 37 11.43 8.09 -2.22
C THR A 37 10.31 7.54 -3.13
N PRO A 38 9.30 8.36 -3.51
CA PRO A 38 8.26 7.96 -4.45
C PRO A 38 8.79 7.40 -5.76
N LYS A 39 9.87 7.99 -6.28
CA LYS A 39 10.50 7.60 -7.53
C LYS A 39 11.15 6.22 -7.43
N GLU A 40 11.97 6.00 -6.40
CA GLU A 40 12.64 4.71 -6.18
C GLU A 40 11.62 3.58 -6.02
N ILE A 41 10.59 3.80 -5.19
CA ILE A 41 9.51 2.82 -4.98
C ILE A 41 8.77 2.53 -6.28
N TYR A 42 8.45 3.56 -7.07
CA TYR A 42 7.80 3.37 -8.37
C TYR A 42 8.66 2.53 -9.31
N GLU A 43 9.97 2.82 -9.40
CA GLU A 43 10.90 2.10 -10.27
C GLU A 43 11.06 0.63 -9.86
N GLU A 44 11.18 0.35 -8.55
CA GLU A 44 11.21 -1.02 -8.01
C GLU A 44 9.93 -1.79 -8.35
N MET A 45 8.76 -1.19 -8.09
CA MET A 45 7.46 -1.82 -8.41
C MET A 45 7.29 -2.01 -9.93
N LYS A 46 7.73 -1.04 -10.72
CA LYS A 46 7.63 -1.06 -12.19
C LYS A 46 8.44 -2.21 -12.77
N MET A 47 9.66 -2.41 -12.27
CA MET A 47 10.56 -3.50 -12.70
C MET A 47 9.84 -4.85 -12.69
N VAL A 48 9.14 -5.18 -11.60
CA VAL A 48 8.37 -6.42 -11.48
C VAL A 48 7.13 -6.39 -12.38
N SER A 49 6.44 -5.25 -12.45
CA SER A 49 5.20 -5.12 -13.21
C SER A 49 5.40 -5.21 -14.73
N ASP A 50 6.58 -4.85 -15.24
CA ASP A 50 6.89 -4.83 -16.67
C ASP A 50 6.90 -6.23 -17.29
N TYR A 51 7.16 -7.27 -16.50
CA TYR A 51 7.01 -8.66 -16.90
C TYR A 51 5.56 -9.05 -17.24
N ASN A 52 4.57 -8.31 -16.74
CA ASN A 52 3.15 -8.56 -17.04
C ASN A 52 2.67 -7.67 -18.20
N THR A 53 2.70 -8.21 -19.42
CA THR A 53 2.31 -7.50 -20.64
C THR A 53 0.79 -7.42 -20.86
N ARG A 54 0.01 -8.27 -20.18
CA ARG A 54 -1.45 -8.35 -20.33
C ARG A 54 -2.20 -7.36 -19.43
N CYS A 55 -1.62 -6.98 -18.30
CA CYS A 55 -2.23 -6.08 -17.34
C CYS A 55 -2.00 -4.60 -17.70
N ARG A 56 -3.08 -3.85 -17.94
CA ARG A 56 -3.02 -2.40 -18.25
C ARG A 56 -2.93 -1.53 -16.99
N ASN A 57 -3.70 -1.87 -15.95
CA ASN A 57 -3.72 -1.16 -14.67
C ASN A 57 -2.90 -1.95 -13.64
N LYS A 58 -1.58 -1.81 -13.71
CA LYS A 58 -0.63 -2.67 -13.00
C LYS A 58 -0.50 -2.38 -11.50
N PHE A 59 -1.12 -1.31 -11.02
CA PHE A 59 -1.08 -0.92 -9.62
C PHE A 59 -2.45 -1.09 -8.98
N LEU A 60 -2.49 -1.63 -7.76
CA LEU A 60 -3.68 -1.68 -6.93
C LEU A 60 -3.57 -0.63 -5.82
N ARG A 61 -4.60 0.19 -5.68
CA ARG A 61 -4.77 1.11 -4.56
C ARG A 61 -5.88 0.60 -3.66
N ILE A 62 -5.54 0.39 -2.40
CA ILE A 62 -6.48 -0.05 -1.38
C ILE A 62 -6.59 1.04 -0.32
N GLU A 63 -7.82 1.48 -0.06
CA GLU A 63 -8.16 2.46 0.95
C GLU A 63 -9.02 1.80 2.02
N ILE A 64 -8.66 1.98 3.29
CA ILE A 64 -9.42 1.48 4.43
C ILE A 64 -9.91 2.70 5.23
N GLY A 65 -11.19 3.04 5.07
CA GLY A 65 -11.86 4.08 5.83
C GLY A 65 -12.24 3.60 7.23
N ILE A 66 -11.72 4.28 8.25
CA ILE A 66 -12.07 4.09 9.66
C ILE A 66 -13.13 5.15 10.01
N ALA A 67 -14.16 4.77 10.78
CA ALA A 67 -15.16 5.73 11.23
C ALA A 67 -14.55 6.70 12.25
N PRO A 68 -14.90 8.00 12.26
CA PRO A 68 -14.28 8.99 13.16
C PRO A 68 -14.32 8.63 14.65
N GLN A 69 -15.39 7.94 15.07
CA GLN A 69 -15.56 7.45 16.44
C GLN A 69 -14.56 6.34 16.83
N ASP A 70 -14.10 5.55 15.86
CA ASP A 70 -13.16 4.45 16.07
C ASP A 70 -11.71 4.92 15.94
N GLU A 71 -11.45 6.03 15.24
CA GLU A 71 -10.11 6.58 15.04
C GLU A 71 -9.39 6.87 16.37
N LYS A 72 -10.10 7.46 17.34
CA LYS A 72 -9.55 7.75 18.68
C LYS A 72 -9.17 6.50 19.48
N ARG A 73 -9.68 5.32 19.08
CA ARG A 73 -9.44 4.04 19.76
C ARG A 73 -8.32 3.24 19.11
N LEU A 74 -7.81 3.69 17.95
CA LEU A 74 -6.78 2.97 17.20
C LEU A 74 -5.39 3.55 17.49
N SER A 75 -4.58 2.74 18.17
CA SER A 75 -3.15 3.01 18.29
C SER A 75 -2.45 2.77 16.95
N LEU A 76 -1.24 3.33 16.78
CA LEU A 76 -0.41 3.08 15.59
C LEU A 76 -0.13 1.58 15.39
N ALA A 77 0.08 0.84 16.48
CA ALA A 77 0.27 -0.61 16.44
C ALA A 77 -0.99 -1.34 15.96
N SER A 78 -2.17 -0.90 16.40
CA SER A 78 -3.46 -1.44 15.95
C SER A 78 -3.67 -1.20 14.45
N VAL A 79 -3.29 -0.02 13.94
CA VAL A 79 -3.37 0.30 12.51
C VAL A 79 -2.40 -0.58 11.69
N ARG A 80 -1.17 -0.80 12.17
CA ARG A 80 -0.22 -1.73 11.51
C ARG A 80 -0.77 -3.14 11.45
N ASN A 81 -1.25 -3.66 12.58
CA ASN A 81 -1.81 -5.02 12.65
C ASN A 81 -3.04 -5.16 11.74
N LEU A 82 -3.89 -4.13 11.66
CA LEU A 82 -5.02 -4.11 10.73
C LEU A 82 -4.55 -4.19 9.27
N ALA A 83 -3.57 -3.38 8.87
CA ALA A 83 -3.04 -3.39 7.52
C ALA A 83 -2.39 -4.74 7.16
N SER A 84 -1.58 -5.31 8.06
CA SER A 84 -0.95 -6.63 7.86
C SER A 84 -1.98 -7.75 7.76
N ASN A 85 -2.95 -7.80 8.69
CA ASN A 85 -4.01 -8.81 8.67
C ASN A 85 -4.89 -8.69 7.41
N PHE A 86 -5.16 -7.46 6.97
CA PHE A 86 -5.86 -7.22 5.71
C PHE A 86 -5.07 -7.79 4.53
N ALA A 87 -3.77 -7.48 4.42
CA ALA A 87 -2.93 -8.00 3.34
C ALA A 87 -2.87 -9.55 3.34
N ILE A 88 -2.74 -10.17 4.51
CA ILE A 88 -2.77 -11.64 4.65
C ILE A 88 -4.11 -12.21 4.19
N ARG A 89 -5.23 -11.69 4.69
CA ARG A 89 -6.57 -12.19 4.33
C ARG A 89 -6.93 -11.98 2.86
N MET A 90 -6.36 -10.97 2.22
CA MET A 90 -6.51 -10.72 0.78
C MET A 90 -5.55 -11.54 -0.09
N GLY A 91 -4.67 -12.36 0.50
CA GLY A 91 -3.64 -13.12 -0.23
C GLY A 91 -2.57 -12.24 -0.87
N LEU A 92 -2.39 -11.01 -0.36
CA LEU A 92 -1.39 -10.04 -0.84
C LEU A 92 -0.08 -10.13 -0.05
N ALA A 93 -0.11 -10.71 1.14
CA ALA A 93 1.10 -10.99 1.90
C ALA A 93 1.69 -12.33 1.44
N ASN A 94 2.93 -12.31 0.96
CA ASN A 94 3.70 -13.53 0.77
C ASN A 94 4.13 -14.05 2.15
N LEU A 95 3.54 -15.16 2.60
CA LEU A 95 4.01 -15.93 3.76
C LEU A 95 5.08 -16.97 3.40
N ASN A 96 5.36 -17.18 2.11
CA ASN A 96 6.23 -18.27 1.63
C ASN A 96 7.64 -17.79 1.26
N GLY A 97 8.29 -17.08 2.19
CA GLY A 97 9.69 -16.66 2.06
C GLY A 97 10.69 -17.50 2.85
N TRP A 98 10.23 -18.33 3.80
CA TRP A 98 11.06 -19.26 4.60
C TRP A 98 10.19 -20.41 5.14
N GLN A 99 10.05 -21.47 4.34
CA GLN A 99 9.96 -22.87 4.77
C GLN A 99 10.82 -23.69 3.82
#